data_AF-A0A1L9BSJ9-F1
#
_entry.id   AF-A0A1L9BSJ9-F1
#
_cell.length_a   1.000
_cell.length_b   1.000
_cell.length_c   1.000
_cell.angle_alpha   90.00
_cell.angle_beta   90.00
_cell.angle_gamma   90.00
#
_symmetry.space_group_name_H-M   'P 1'
#
loop_
_entity.id
_entity.type
_entity.pdbx_description
1 polymer ?
#
loop_
_entity_poly.entity_id
_entity_poly.type
_entity_poly.pdbx_seq_one_letter_code
_entity_poly.pdbx_strand_id
1 'polypeptide(L)'
;MKNLAENVNPGAARRWFSNLLWRAFPSNSENELAQRAATVLDVSPRQVKNWLREDNDASLRYVMAVMALAGAEVIFAKIEGR
;
A
#
# COMPACT_ATOMS: atom_id res chain seq x y z
N MET A 1 -28.59 9.99 12.39
CA MET A 1 -27.52 9.61 11.44
C MET A 1 -26.31 9.20 12.27
N LYS A 2 -25.77 7.98 12.07
CA LYS A 2 -24.56 7.53 12.76
C LYS A 2 -23.37 8.26 12.12
N ASN A 3 -22.62 9.04 12.90
CA ASN A 3 -21.41 9.70 12.42
C ASN A 3 -20.37 8.64 12.05
N LEU A 4 -20.23 8.35 10.75
CA LEU A 4 -19.24 7.40 10.21
C LEU A 4 -17.80 7.91 10.36
N ALA A 5 -17.61 9.16 10.77
CA ALA A 5 -16.31 9.80 10.95
C ALA A 5 -15.58 9.42 12.25
N GLU A 6 -16.26 8.83 13.23
CA GLU A 6 -15.67 8.55 14.55
C GLU A 6 -14.76 7.31 14.62
N ASN A 7 -14.65 6.51 13.54
CA ASN A 7 -13.93 5.22 13.59
C ASN A 7 -12.71 5.12 12.66
N VAL A 8 -12.17 6.24 12.17
CA VAL A 8 -10.90 6.19 11.42
C VAL A 8 -9.75 6.14 12.42
N ASN A 9 -9.41 4.94 12.90
CA ASN A 9 -8.17 4.72 13.63
C ASN A 9 -6.99 4.92 12.66
N PRO A 10 -6.18 5.99 12.78
CA PRO A 10 -5.12 6.28 11.81
C PRO A 10 -4.08 5.15 11.74
N GLY A 11 -3.84 4.45 12.86
CA GLY A 11 -2.97 3.28 12.90
C GLY A 11 -3.53 2.11 12.08
N ALA A 12 -4.86 1.92 12.05
CA ALA A 12 -5.47 0.89 11.24
C ALA A 12 -5.32 1.18 9.73
N ALA A 13 -5.41 2.44 9.32
CA ALA A 13 -5.20 2.85 7.93
C ALA A 13 -3.75 2.63 7.48
N ARG A 14 -2.76 3.01 8.31
CA ARG A 14 -1.34 2.79 8.01
C ARG A 14 -0.98 1.32 7.95
N ARG A 15 -1.45 0.51 8.90
CA ARG A 15 -1.24 -0.94 8.89
C ARG A 15 -1.82 -1.58 7.64
N TRP A 16 -3.03 -1.18 7.24
CA TRP A 16 -3.64 -1.65 6.01
C TRP A 16 -2.78 -1.29 4.78
N PHE A 17 -2.28 -0.06 4.70
CA PHE A 17 -1.45 0.38 3.58
C PHE A 17 -0.08 -0.32 3.56
N SER A 18 0.55 -0.54 4.71
CA SER A 18 1.78 -1.33 4.83
C SER A 18 1.58 -2.76 4.30
N ASN A 19 0.48 -3.42 4.69
CA ASN A 19 0.13 -4.74 4.14
C ASN A 19 -0.14 -4.72 2.63
N LEU A 20 -0.71 -3.63 2.11
CA LEU A 20 -0.95 -3.48 0.68
C LEU A 20 0.37 -3.33 -0.11
N LEU A 21 1.35 -2.61 0.43
CA LEU A 21 2.69 -2.52 -0.15
C LEU A 21 3.37 -3.89 -0.26
N TRP A 22 3.27 -4.72 0.78
CA TRP A 22 3.80 -6.10 0.76
C TRP A 22 3.14 -6.98 -0.31
N ARG A 23 1.85 -6.76 -0.59
CA ARG A 23 1.14 -7.46 -1.67
C ARG A 23 1.53 -6.95 -3.05
N ALA A 24 1.61 -5.64 -3.23
CA ALA A 24 1.96 -5.03 -4.52
C ALA A 24 3.43 -5.26 -4.92
N PHE A 25 4.32 -5.46 -3.95
CA PHE A 25 5.75 -5.61 -4.17
C PHE A 25 6.33 -6.79 -3.37
N PRO A 26 5.98 -8.05 -3.74
CA PRO A 26 6.49 -9.24 -3.07
C PRO A 26 8.03 -9.22 -2.97
N SER A 27 8.55 -9.30 -1.75
CA SER A 27 9.97 -9.14 -1.43
C SER A 27 10.33 -9.96 -0.19
N ASN A 28 11.61 -10.28 0.02
CA ASN A 28 12.06 -11.04 1.19
C ASN A 28 12.50 -10.13 2.36
N SER A 29 12.54 -8.81 2.15
CA SER A 29 12.93 -7.85 3.20
C SER A 29 12.33 -6.46 2.99
N GLU A 30 12.22 -5.69 4.08
CA GLU A 30 11.78 -4.28 4.06
C GLU A 30 12.64 -3.44 3.12
N ASN A 31 13.96 -3.67 3.11
CA ASN A 31 14.90 -2.93 2.27
C ASN A 31 14.69 -3.20 0.78
N GLU A 32 14.50 -4.47 0.41
CA GLU A 32 14.23 -4.87 -0.98
C GLU A 32 12.91 -4.29 -1.47
N LEU A 33 11.85 -4.39 -0.66
CA LEU A 33 10.56 -3.80 -0.98
C LEU A 33 10.69 -2.29 -1.18
N ALA A 34 11.30 -1.60 -0.22
CA ALA A 34 11.45 -0.15 -0.26
C ALA A 34 12.19 0.31 -1.52
N GLN A 35 13.22 -0.41 -1.95
CA GLN A 35 13.95 -0.07 -3.16
C GLN A 35 13.11 -0.25 -4.42
N ARG A 36 12.36 -1.35 -4.53
CA ARG A 36 11.50 -1.64 -5.69
C ARG A 36 10.33 -0.66 -5.80
N ALA A 37 9.60 -0.50 -4.71
CA ALA A 37 8.43 0.37 -4.65
C ALA A 37 8.81 1.84 -4.88
N ALA A 38 9.97 2.29 -4.35
CA ALA A 38 10.48 3.63 -4.57
C ALA A 38 10.67 3.94 -6.07
N THR A 39 11.25 3.01 -6.82
CA THR A 39 11.44 3.16 -8.27
C THR A 39 10.10 3.23 -9.01
N VAL A 40 9.14 2.37 -8.67
CA VAL A 40 7.83 2.32 -9.36
C VAL A 40 6.94 3.51 -9.02
N LEU A 41 6.97 3.97 -7.77
CA LEU A 41 6.12 5.06 -7.28
C LEU A 41 6.77 6.44 -7.42
N ASP A 42 8.01 6.50 -7.92
CA ASP A 42 8.82 7.73 -8.06
C ASP A 42 8.93 8.52 -6.73
N VAL A 43 9.34 7.82 -5.68
CA VAL A 43 9.57 8.37 -4.32
C VAL A 43 10.88 7.88 -3.75
N SER A 44 11.34 8.45 -2.63
CA SER A 44 12.54 7.95 -1.96
C SER A 44 12.29 6.60 -1.25
N PRO A 45 13.29 5.69 -1.18
CA PRO A 45 13.19 4.47 -0.38
C PRO A 45 12.89 4.75 1.10
N ARG A 46 13.38 5.87 1.64
CA ARG A 46 13.07 6.32 3.01
C ARG A 46 11.58 6.54 3.19
N GLN A 47 10.91 7.18 2.24
CA GLN A 47 9.48 7.44 2.30
C GLN A 47 8.67 6.13 2.31
N VAL A 48 9.09 5.13 1.53
CA VAL A 48 8.46 3.80 1.56
C VAL A 48 8.68 3.11 2.91
N LYS A 49 9.89 3.16 3.47
CA LYS A 49 10.15 2.60 4.82
C LYS A 49 9.28 3.25 5.90
N ASN A 50 9.09 4.57 5.83
CA ASN A 50 8.20 5.27 6.75
C ASN A 50 6.75 4.77 6.64
N TRP A 51 6.27 4.43 5.43
CA TRP A 51 4.94 3.83 5.26
C TRP A 51 4.90 2.39 5.80
N LEU A 52 5.92 1.57 5.53
CA LEU A 52 6.01 0.19 6.02
C LEU A 52 6.01 0.10 7.54
N ARG A 53 6.69 1.05 8.19
CA ARG A 53 6.80 1.16 9.65
C ARG A 53 5.62 1.87 10.30
N GLU A 54 4.62 2.26 9.52
CA GLU A 54 3.42 2.96 10.01
C GLU A 54 3.75 4.34 10.65
N ASP A 55 4.89 4.94 10.30
CA ASP A 55 5.35 6.23 10.84
C ASP A 55 4.62 7.42 10.19
N ASN A 56 4.24 7.27 8.92
CA ASN A 56 3.60 8.32 8.14
C ASN A 56 2.45 7.78 7.29
N ASP A 57 1.46 8.63 7.03
CA ASP A 57 0.39 8.31 6.09
C ASP A 57 0.87 8.50 4.64
N ALA A 58 0.33 7.69 3.73
CA ALA A 58 0.50 7.91 2.29
C ALA A 58 -0.61 8.83 1.79
N SER A 59 -0.27 9.73 0.86
CA SER A 59 -1.28 10.52 0.18
C SER A 59 -2.17 9.62 -0.69
N LEU A 60 -3.41 10.06 -0.94
CA LEU A 60 -4.39 9.30 -1.72
C LEU A 60 -3.86 8.86 -3.09
N ARG A 61 -3.02 9.68 -3.74
CA ARG A 61 -2.35 9.34 -5.01
C ARG A 61 -1.56 8.03 -4.92
N TYR A 62 -0.74 7.87 -3.88
CA TYR A 62 0.08 6.67 -3.72
C TYR A 62 -0.77 5.49 -3.27
N VAL A 63 -1.79 5.72 -2.44
CA VAL A 63 -2.76 4.66 -2.08
C VAL A 63 -3.43 4.09 -3.32
N MET A 64 -3.93 4.94 -4.23
CA MET A 64 -4.55 4.50 -5.49
C MET A 64 -3.56 3.78 -6.41
N ALA A 65 -2.33 4.27 -6.53
CA ALA A 65 -1.30 3.64 -7.35
C ALA A 65 -0.95 2.22 -6.87
N VAL A 66 -0.73 2.05 -5.56
CA VAL A 66 -0.42 0.74 -4.98
C VAL A 66 -1.63 -0.20 -5.05
N MET A 67 -2.86 0.31 -4.87
CA MET A 67 -4.07 -0.49 -5.08
C MET A 67 -4.19 -0.99 -6.53
N ALA A 68 -3.84 -0.18 -7.52
CA ALA A 68 -3.84 -0.60 -8.92
C ALA A 68 -2.79 -1.70 -9.19
N LEU A 69 -1.61 -1.60 -8.58
CA LEU A 69 -0.53 -2.60 -8.71
C LEU A 69 -0.87 -3.92 -8.01
N ALA A 70 -1.35 -3.87 -6.77
CA ALA A 70 -1.85 -5.05 -6.05
C ALA A 70 -3.10 -5.65 -6.73
N GLY A 71 -3.92 -4.77 -7.32
CA GLY A 71 -5.13 -5.11 -8.04
C GLY A 71 -4.88 -5.68 -9.43
N ALA A 72 -3.75 -5.40 -10.08
CA ALA A 72 -3.41 -6.05 -11.34
C ALA A 72 -3.30 -7.58 -11.17
N GLU A 73 -2.86 -8.07 -10.01
CA GLU A 73 -2.86 -9.50 -9.68
C GLU A 73 -4.26 -10.05 -9.30
N VAL A 74 -5.16 -9.21 -8.76
CA VAL A 74 -6.54 -9.62 -8.36
C VAL A 74 -7.56 -9.47 -9.50
N ILE A 75 -7.33 -8.55 -10.43
CA ILE A 75 -8.19 -8.34 -11.61
C ILE A 75 -8.05 -9.52 -12.58
N PHE A 76 -6.91 -10.22 -12.63
CA PHE A 76 -6.79 -11.47 -13.40
C PHE A 76 -7.71 -12.58 -12.89
N ALA A 77 -7.95 -12.69 -11.57
CA ALA A 77 -8.84 -13.71 -11.02
C ALA A 77 -10.35 -13.46 -11.31
N LYS A 78 -10.72 -12.26 -11.78
CA LYS A 78 -12.12 -11.92 -12.12
C LYS A 78 -12.39 -11.78 -13.62
N ILE A 79 -11.34 -11.75 -14.44
CA ILE A 79 -11.44 -11.73 -15.91
C ILE A 79 -11.21 -13.13 -16.51
N GLU A 80 -10.41 -14.00 -15.87
CA GLU A 80 -10.44 -15.43 -16.15
C GLU A 80 -11.52 -16.10 -15.29
N GLY A 81 -12.71 -16.28 -15.87
CA GLY A 81 -13.83 -16.92 -15.19
C GLY A 81 -13.50 -18.31 -14.64
N ARG A 82 -13.46 -18.42 -13.32
CA ARG A 82 -13.91 -19.57 -12.53
C ARG A 82 -14.60 -19.10 -11.26
#